data_AF-A0A7L3W7U5-F1
#
_entry.id   AF-A0A7L3W7U5-F1
#
_cell.length_a   1.000
_cell.length_b   1.000
_cell.length_c   1.000
_cell.angle_alpha   90.00
_cell.angle_beta   90.00
_cell.angle_gamma   90.00
#
_symmetry.space_group_name_H-M   'P 1'
#
loop_
_entity.id
_entity.type
_entity.pdbx_description
1 polymer ?
#
loop_
_entity_poly.entity_id
_entity_poly.type
_entity_poly.pdbx_seq_one_letter_code
_entity_poly.pdbx_strand_id
1 'polypeptide(L)'
;QDCFVCCQSGATITCRESGCNRSFHLPCAMAGECITQYFGLYRTFCWEQRPKQEEVETPEKDTTCLICLEPVEHRLSYGTITCPACKHAWFHRSCIQ
;
A
#
# COMPACT_ATOMS: atom_id res chain seq x y z
N GLN A 1 13.11 -12.56 -14.39
CA GLN A 1 12.47 -12.32 -13.08
C GLN A 1 10.98 -12.46 -13.26
N ASP A 2 10.34 -13.30 -12.46
CA ASP A 2 8.92 -13.63 -12.59
C ASP A 2 8.11 -12.86 -11.56
N CYS A 3 6.91 -12.45 -11.94
CA CYS A 3 6.00 -11.75 -11.05
C CYS A 3 5.34 -12.74 -10.08
N PHE A 4 5.49 -12.54 -8.78
CA PHE A 4 4.87 -13.42 -7.78
C PHE A 4 3.33 -13.31 -7.74
N VAL A 5 2.75 -12.30 -8.39
CA VAL A 5 1.30 -12.05 -8.42
C VAL A 5 0.63 -12.74 -9.61
N CYS A 6 1.17 -12.60 -10.82
CA CYS A 6 0.57 -13.13 -12.05
C CYS A 6 1.36 -14.31 -12.66
N CYS A 7 2.50 -14.67 -12.06
CA CYS A 7 3.42 -15.73 -12.50
C CYS A 7 4.02 -15.54 -13.90
N GLN A 8 3.85 -14.37 -14.53
CA GLN A 8 4.46 -14.05 -15.82
C GLN A 8 5.87 -13.46 -15.66
N SER A 9 6.73 -13.68 -16.64
CA SER A 9 8.07 -13.13 -16.68
C SER A 9 8.08 -11.61 -16.95
N GLY A 10 9.23 -10.97 -16.75
CA GLY A 10 9.42 -9.54 -17.03
C GLY A 10 9.05 -8.62 -15.87
N ALA A 11 8.97 -9.13 -14.64
CA ALA A 11 8.82 -8.31 -13.45
C ALA A 11 10.09 -7.46 -13.23
N THR A 12 9.92 -6.14 -13.12
CA THR A 12 11.03 -5.17 -12.98
C THR A 12 11.15 -4.56 -11.59
N ILE A 13 10.13 -4.72 -10.74
CA ILE A 13 10.16 -4.23 -9.36
C ILE A 13 10.50 -5.38 -8.44
N THR A 14 11.50 -5.20 -7.58
CA THR A 14 11.90 -6.16 -6.56
C THR A 14 11.65 -5.58 -5.17
N CYS A 15 11.26 -6.43 -4.22
CA CYS A 15 11.15 -6.03 -2.82
C CYS A 15 12.50 -5.48 -2.32
N ARG A 16 12.46 -4.36 -1.60
CA ARG A 16 13.65 -3.70 -1.06
C ARG A 16 14.27 -4.46 0.12
N GLU A 17 13.50 -5.29 0.81
CA GLU A 17 13.92 -5.96 2.04
C GLU A 17 15.03 -6.99 1.77
N SER A 18 16.05 -6.99 2.64
CA SER A 18 17.19 -7.89 2.50
C SER A 18 16.75 -9.34 2.63
N GLY A 19 17.12 -10.18 1.66
CA GLY A 19 16.73 -11.60 1.62
C GLY A 19 15.33 -11.86 1.04
N CYS A 20 14.57 -10.83 0.66
CA CYS A 20 13.31 -11.01 -0.05
C CYS A 20 13.53 -10.98 -1.57
N ASN A 21 13.39 -12.13 -2.22
CA ASN A 21 13.58 -12.26 -3.68
C ASN A 21 12.26 -12.08 -4.48
N ARG A 22 11.21 -11.52 -3.87
CA ARG A 22 9.92 -11.33 -4.54
C ARG A 22 10.00 -10.15 -5.50
N SER A 23 9.59 -10.41 -6.74
CA SER A 23 9.49 -9.39 -7.78
C SER A 23 8.09 -9.36 -8.37
N PHE A 24 7.66 -8.19 -8.84
CA PHE A 24 6.33 -7.97 -9.37
C PHE A 24 6.33 -6.92 -10.48
N HIS A 25 5.35 -6.98 -11.38
CA HIS A 25 5.11 -5.88 -12.31
C HIS A 25 4.48 -4.69 -11.57
N LEU A 26 4.72 -3.48 -12.06
CA LEU A 26 4.07 -2.29 -11.53
C LEU A 26 2.53 -2.39 -11.52
N PRO A 27 1.86 -2.85 -12.60
CA PRO A 27 0.40 -3.02 -12.58
C PRO A 27 -0.08 -4.10 -11.60
N CYS A 28 0.78 -5.07 -11.28
CA CYS A 28 0.47 -6.13 -10.32
C CYS A 28 0.65 -5.68 -8.87
N ALA A 29 1.29 -4.53 -8.60
CA ALA A 29 1.59 -4.10 -7.24
C ALA A 29 0.34 -3.95 -6.38
N MET A 30 -0.74 -3.35 -6.92
CA MET A 30 -1.99 -3.16 -6.17
C MET A 30 -2.67 -4.50 -5.86
N ALA A 31 -2.82 -5.37 -6.87
CA ALA A 31 -3.43 -6.69 -6.70
C ALA A 31 -2.61 -7.60 -5.78
N GLY A 32 -1.28 -7.46 -5.81
CA GLY A 32 -0.34 -8.14 -4.93
C GLY A 32 -0.13 -7.45 -3.60
N GLU A 33 -0.95 -6.45 -3.25
CA GLU A 33 -0.95 -5.82 -1.95
C GLU A 33 0.43 -5.21 -1.56
N CYS A 34 1.20 -4.81 -2.57
CA CYS A 34 2.54 -4.24 -2.44
C CYS A 34 2.49 -2.73 -2.19
N ILE A 35 3.57 -2.16 -1.66
CA ILE A 35 3.71 -0.71 -1.43
C ILE A 35 4.87 -0.17 -2.27
N THR A 36 4.58 0.81 -3.12
CA THR A 36 5.56 1.64 -3.83
C THR A 36 5.63 3.02 -3.16
N GLN A 37 6.78 3.38 -2.60
CA GLN A 37 6.98 4.72 -2.03
C GLN A 37 7.46 5.65 -3.14
N TYR A 38 6.67 6.66 -3.52
CA TYR A 38 7.05 7.65 -4.55
C TYR A 38 7.89 8.81 -3.99
N PHE A 39 8.64 8.55 -2.92
CA PHE A 39 9.47 9.55 -2.24
C PHE A 39 10.83 8.95 -1.86
N GLY A 40 11.82 9.82 -1.64
CA GLY A 40 13.16 9.43 -1.21
C GLY A 40 13.84 8.49 -2.21
N LEU A 41 14.18 7.27 -1.78
CA LEU A 41 14.87 6.27 -2.59
C LEU A 41 13.94 5.36 -3.39
N TYR A 42 12.67 5.75 -3.55
CA TYR A 42 11.67 5.02 -4.34
C TYR A 42 11.54 3.54 -3.94
N ARG A 43 11.51 3.27 -2.63
CA ARG A 43 11.53 1.90 -2.11
C ARG A 43 10.21 1.18 -2.36
N THR A 44 10.31 -0.10 -2.69
CA THR A 44 9.17 -0.96 -3.00
C THR A 44 9.17 -2.19 -2.10
N PHE A 45 8.02 -2.55 -1.56
CA PHE A 45 7.89 -3.65 -0.60
C PHE A 45 6.76 -4.60 -1.01
N CYS A 46 7.00 -5.91 -0.92
CA CYS A 46 5.97 -6.92 -1.13
C CYS A 46 4.96 -6.96 0.03
N TRP A 47 3.85 -7.66 -0.11
CA TRP A 47 2.78 -7.72 0.91
C TRP A 47 3.25 -8.13 2.33
N GLU A 48 4.34 -8.90 2.42
CA GLU A 48 4.88 -9.40 3.68
C GLU A 48 5.77 -8.37 4.38
N GLN A 49 6.61 -7.68 3.61
CA GLN A 49 7.61 -6.72 4.13
C GLN A 49 7.16 -5.26 4.01
N ARG A 50 5.90 -5.05 3.62
CA ARG A 50 5.35 -3.71 3.48
C ARG A 50 5.30 -3.00 4.84
N PRO A 51 5.58 -1.69 4.89
CA PRO A 51 5.37 -0.91 6.10
C PRO A 51 3.89 -0.93 6.48
N LYS A 52 3.61 -1.20 7.75
CA LYS A 52 2.28 -1.11 8.35
C LYS A 52 2.21 0.16 9.19
N GLN A 53 1.07 0.83 9.19
CA GLN A 53 0.84 1.89 10.17
C GLN A 53 0.65 1.26 11.54
N GLU A 54 1.17 1.92 12.57
CA GLU A 54 0.84 1.59 13.95
C GLU A 54 -0.67 1.66 14.16
N GLU A 55 -1.17 0.93 15.14
CA GLU A 55 -2.59 0.93 15.47
C GLU A 55 -3.01 2.35 15.89
N VAL A 56 -3.89 2.95 15.10
CA VAL A 56 -4.51 4.26 15.36
C VAL A 56 -5.98 4.02 15.67
N GLU A 57 -6.64 4.95 16.34
CA GLU A 57 -8.08 4.90 16.56
C GLU A 57 -8.81 4.64 15.25
N THR A 58 -9.84 3.79 15.30
CA THR A 58 -10.64 3.46 14.13
C THR A 58 -11.35 4.70 13.59
N PRO A 59 -11.55 4.81 12.26
CA PRO A 59 -12.29 5.92 11.70
C PRO A 59 -13.70 5.98 12.29
N GLU A 60 -14.21 7.19 12.48
CA GLU A 60 -15.62 7.38 12.85
C GLU A 60 -16.54 6.77 11.79
N LYS A 61 -17.79 6.51 12.18
CA LYS A 61 -18.81 6.06 11.25
C LYS A 61 -18.96 7.09 10.12
N ASP A 62 -19.14 6.60 8.90
CA ASP A 62 -19.27 7.42 7.68
C ASP A 62 -18.03 8.27 7.33
N THR A 63 -16.85 7.93 7.86
CA THR A 63 -15.59 8.53 7.41
C THR A 63 -15.38 8.30 5.92
N THR A 64 -15.06 9.36 5.18
CA THR A 64 -14.79 9.32 3.74
C THR A 64 -13.32 9.60 3.44
N CYS A 65 -12.86 9.12 2.29
CA CYS A 65 -11.55 9.47 1.77
C CYS A 65 -11.56 10.94 1.34
N LEU A 66 -10.64 11.76 1.86
CA LEU A 66 -10.61 13.19 1.53
C LEU A 66 -10.24 13.52 0.07
N ILE A 67 -9.86 12.53 -0.73
CA ILE A 67 -9.48 12.71 -2.14
C ILE A 67 -10.65 12.38 -3.08
N CYS A 68 -11.25 11.20 -2.95
CA CYS A 68 -12.36 10.78 -3.82
C CYS A 68 -13.75 11.01 -3.21
N LEU A 69 -13.83 11.36 -1.92
CA LEU A 69 -15.07 11.56 -1.16
C LEU A 69 -15.93 10.30 -1.00
N GLU A 70 -15.42 9.13 -1.35
CA GLU A 70 -16.10 7.84 -1.13
C GLU A 70 -15.80 7.28 0.28
N PRO A 71 -16.70 6.46 0.85
CA PRO A 71 -16.49 5.84 2.16
C PRO A 71 -15.22 4.98 2.21
N VAL A 72 -14.48 5.05 3.31
CA VAL A 72 -13.35 4.13 3.59
C VAL A 72 -13.81 2.96 4.48
N GLU A 73 -13.01 1.89 4.54
CA GLU A 73 -13.26 0.83 5.54
C GLU A 73 -13.17 1.40 6.96
N HIS A 74 -14.01 0.94 7.89
CA HIS A 74 -13.99 1.33 9.32
C HIS A 74 -12.84 0.72 10.12
N ARG A 75 -11.67 0.54 9.50
CA ARG A 75 -10.45 0.01 10.12
C ARG A 75 -9.23 0.37 9.29
N LEU A 76 -8.06 0.40 9.93
CA LEU A 76 -6.79 0.37 9.22
C LEU A 76 -6.67 -0.96 8.46
N SER A 77 -6.29 -0.87 7.19
CA SER A 77 -6.06 -2.04 6.34
C SER A 77 -5.01 -1.72 5.29
N TYR A 78 -4.77 -2.64 4.34
CA TYR A 78 -3.99 -2.27 3.17
C TYR A 78 -4.70 -1.16 2.38
N GLY A 79 -6.01 -1.27 2.19
CA GLY A 79 -6.80 -0.32 1.42
C GLY A 79 -7.06 1.01 2.13
N THR A 80 -7.12 1.03 3.46
CA THR A 80 -7.46 2.22 4.26
C THR A 80 -6.29 2.66 5.13
N ILE A 81 -5.87 3.91 4.96
CA ILE A 81 -4.75 4.52 5.69
C ILE A 81 -5.15 5.85 6.32
N THR A 82 -4.44 6.24 7.37
CA THR A 82 -4.61 7.54 8.04
C THR A 82 -3.39 8.44 7.83
N CYS A 83 -3.56 9.76 7.91
CA CYS A 83 -2.45 10.70 7.88
C CYS A 83 -1.55 10.49 9.11
N PRO A 84 -0.25 10.16 8.94
CA PRO A 84 0.63 9.90 10.07
C PRO A 84 0.88 11.13 10.96
N ALA A 85 0.64 12.34 10.44
CA ALA A 85 0.85 13.60 11.17
C ALA A 85 -0.36 13.99 12.02
N CYS A 86 -1.55 14.07 11.43
CA CYS A 86 -2.75 14.55 12.13
C CYS A 86 -3.65 13.44 12.68
N LYS A 87 -3.51 12.19 12.21
CA LYS A 87 -4.24 10.99 12.63
C LYS A 87 -5.77 11.00 12.45
N HIS A 88 -6.37 12.11 12.05
CA HIS A 88 -7.83 12.23 11.82
C HIS A 88 -8.24 12.22 10.34
N ALA A 89 -7.31 12.37 9.41
CA ALA A 89 -7.58 12.34 7.97
C ALA A 89 -7.37 10.94 7.40
N TRP A 90 -8.36 10.43 6.67
CA TRP A 90 -8.38 9.05 6.15
C TRP A 90 -8.40 9.01 4.62
N PHE A 91 -7.79 7.96 4.07
CA PHE A 91 -7.63 7.82 2.63
C PHE A 91 -7.70 6.37 2.18
N HIS A 92 -8.23 6.17 0.96
CA HIS A 92 -7.90 4.98 0.20
C HIS A 92 -6.42 5.03 -0.18
N ARG A 93 -5.71 3.91 0.00
CA ARG A 93 -4.32 3.79 -0.42
C ARG A 93 -4.15 4.08 -1.91
N SER A 94 -5.07 3.62 -2.75
CA SER A 94 -5.11 3.88 -4.20
C SER A 94 -5.41 5.33 -4.58
N CYS A 95 -5.90 6.15 -3.65
CA CYS A 95 -6.04 7.59 -3.89
C CYS A 95 -4.74 8.35 -3.61
N ILE A 96 -3.80 7.75 -2.87
CA ILE A 96 -2.50 8.32 -2.56
C ILE A 96 -1.40 7.76 -3.48
N GLN A 97 -1.52 6.50 -3.91
CA GLN A 97 -0.55 5.75 -4.71
C GLN A 97 -1.08 5.44 -6.10
#